data_AF-A0A7K1SIC6-F1
#
_entry.id   AF-A0A7K1SIC6-F1
#
_cell.length_a   1.000
_cell.length_b   1.000
_cell.length_c   1.000
_cell.angle_alpha   90.00
_cell.angle_beta   90.00
_cell.angle_gamma   90.00
#
_symmetry.space_group_name_H-M   'P 1'
#
loop_
_entity.id
_entity.type
_entity.pdbx_description
1 polymer ?
#
loop_
_entity_poly.entity_id
_entity_poly.type
_entity_poly.pdbx_seq_one_letter_code
_entity_poly.pdbx_strand_id
1 'polypeptide(L)'
;MVYIVALLAVIFLGLAAVVVSRMAAVVKNASGPVEEGHIGLSNRINGMLMIVFFVLGLIGAAWSFLYAKQFFLPEASSPHGRHTDFLFWLGMSIITVAFVVTNALLFFFAWRYQHRDGYKAAYYPENHKLELIWTVIPAVVMALLVFTGWKAWRDIMAEAPADAQVFEIVGKQFNWIARYPGVDNNKLGSFNYKLIDNSNETGIDYTDEASFDDFVSTSELHIPVNKPILLKIRARDVLHSVFIPHLRVKMDAVPGMPTRFQFTADKTTDEMKNITGNPNFTYEIACTEVCGQGHFSMRIRLVVEDEASWLAWCKEQKPLLTSTPELANRIPANLKAKAAKYLPADATAAPADSVTASILPKGVIVASATH
;
A
#
# COMPACT_ATOMS: atom_id res chain seq x y z
N MET A 1 0.60 -31.71 -5.52
CA MET A 1 1.01 -30.59 -6.41
C MET A 1 2.33 -30.82 -7.11
N VAL A 2 3.44 -31.10 -6.41
CA VAL A 2 4.79 -31.22 -7.02
C VAL A 2 4.86 -32.25 -8.15
N TYR A 3 4.30 -33.46 -7.98
CA TYR A 3 4.31 -34.49 -9.03
C TYR A 3 3.46 -34.12 -10.27
N ILE A 4 2.37 -33.37 -10.08
CA ILE A 4 1.54 -32.86 -11.18
C ILE A 4 2.30 -31.79 -11.95
N VAL A 5 2.96 -30.87 -11.24
CA VAL A 5 3.81 -29.82 -11.85
C VAL A 5 4.97 -30.46 -12.62
N ALA A 6 5.64 -31.46 -12.04
CA ALA A 6 6.73 -32.18 -12.70
C ALA A 6 6.26 -32.93 -13.96
N LEU A 7 5.11 -33.61 -13.90
CA LEU A 7 4.51 -34.28 -15.06
C LEU A 7 4.15 -33.29 -16.17
N LEU A 8 3.51 -32.18 -15.83
CA LEU A 8 3.17 -31.12 -16.79
C LEU A 8 4.43 -30.50 -17.41
N ALA A 9 5.49 -30.29 -16.63
CA ALA A 9 6.77 -29.80 -17.14
C ALA A 9 7.41 -30.77 -18.14
N VAL A 10 7.40 -32.08 -17.88
CA VAL A 10 7.92 -33.09 -18.82
C VAL A 10 7.11 -33.11 -20.11
N ILE A 11 5.78 -33.07 -20.02
CA ILE A 11 4.89 -33.00 -21.20
C ILE A 11 5.18 -31.73 -22.01
N PHE A 12 5.34 -30.60 -21.33
CA PHE A 12 5.62 -29.32 -21.98
C PHE A 12 6.98 -29.30 -22.68
N LEU A 13 8.03 -29.83 -22.03
CA LEU A 13 9.35 -29.98 -22.63
C LEU A 13 9.34 -30.91 -23.85
N GLY A 14 8.59 -32.01 -23.78
CA GLY A 14 8.40 -32.91 -24.92
C GLY A 14 7.71 -32.22 -26.10
N LEU A 15 6.63 -31.48 -25.84
CA LEU A 15 5.93 -30.69 -26.86
C LEU A 15 6.84 -29.60 -27.45
N ALA A 16 7.59 -28.88 -26.63
CA ALA A 16 8.54 -27.87 -27.08
C ALA A 16 9.61 -28.48 -28.00
N ALA A 17 10.17 -29.64 -27.63
CA ALA A 17 11.13 -30.35 -28.47
C ALA A 17 10.53 -30.76 -29.84
N VAL A 18 9.27 -31.22 -29.85
CA VAL A 18 8.56 -31.54 -31.09
C VAL A 18 8.35 -30.31 -31.97
N VAL A 19 7.96 -29.17 -31.38
CA VAL A 19 7.78 -27.90 -32.10
C VAL A 19 9.10 -27.42 -32.70
N VAL A 20 10.17 -27.40 -31.90
CA VAL A 20 11.51 -27.01 -32.35
C VAL A 20 12.01 -27.92 -33.49
N SER A 21 11.82 -29.23 -33.36
CA SER A 21 12.18 -30.20 -34.40
C SER A 21 11.42 -29.95 -35.71
N ARG A 22 10.11 -29.70 -35.63
CA ARG A 22 9.30 -29.35 -36.81
C ARG A 22 9.72 -28.03 -37.44
N MET A 23 10.00 -27.00 -36.63
CA MET A 23 10.50 -25.72 -37.13
C MET A 23 11.86 -25.87 -37.83
N ALA A 24 12.78 -26.63 -37.25
CA ALA A 24 14.08 -26.91 -37.86
C ALA A 24 13.95 -27.64 -39.21
N ALA A 25 13.01 -28.59 -39.31
CA ALA A 25 12.71 -29.27 -40.57
C ALA A 25 12.13 -28.32 -41.63
N VAL A 26 11.23 -27.40 -41.24
CA VAL A 26 10.67 -26.38 -42.14
C VAL A 26 11.75 -25.42 -42.63
N VAL A 27 12.61 -24.91 -41.73
CA VAL A 27 13.72 -24.01 -42.08
C VAL A 27 14.71 -24.69 -43.03
N LYS A 28 15.04 -25.96 -42.77
CA LYS A 28 15.95 -26.73 -43.64
C LYS A 28 15.39 -26.90 -45.07
N ASN A 29 14.07 -26.95 -45.21
CA ASN A 29 13.40 -27.12 -46.50
C ASN A 29 12.90 -25.79 -47.10
N ALA A 30 13.19 -24.64 -46.49
CA ALA A 30 12.68 -23.33 -46.91
C ALA A 30 13.23 -22.83 -48.27
N SER A 31 14.25 -23.50 -48.82
CA SER A 31 14.88 -23.19 -50.12
C SER A 31 14.57 -24.23 -51.22
N GLY A 32 13.75 -25.24 -50.92
CA GLY A 32 13.27 -26.22 -51.91
C GLY A 32 12.12 -25.69 -52.78
N PRO A 33 11.76 -26.40 -53.88
CA PRO A 33 10.60 -26.04 -54.70
C PRO A 33 9.33 -26.01 -53.82
N VAL A 34 8.49 -24.98 -54.03
CA VAL A 34 7.21 -24.85 -53.32
C VAL A 34 6.28 -25.93 -53.86
N GLU A 35 6.29 -27.10 -53.23
CA GLU A 35 5.18 -28.04 -53.40
C GLU A 35 3.95 -27.38 -52.75
N GLU A 36 2.89 -27.17 -53.55
CA GLU A 36 1.56 -26.86 -53.04
C GLU A 36 1.04 -28.09 -52.28
N GLY A 37 1.58 -28.30 -51.08
CA GLY A 37 1.20 -29.41 -50.21
C GLY A 37 -0.27 -29.27 -49.85
N HIS A 38 -1.04 -30.35 -50.04
CA HIS A 38 -2.44 -30.38 -49.67
C HIS A 38 -2.60 -30.03 -48.19
N ILE A 39 -3.17 -28.86 -47.92
CA ILE A 39 -3.46 -28.41 -46.56
C ILE A 39 -4.72 -29.17 -46.13
N GLY A 40 -4.52 -30.36 -45.55
CA GLY A 40 -5.61 -31.20 -45.06
C GLY A 40 -6.44 -30.54 -43.94
N LEU A 41 -7.18 -31.35 -43.18
CA LEU A 41 -8.09 -30.87 -42.12
C LEU A 41 -7.45 -30.10 -40.95
N SER A 42 -6.11 -29.97 -40.90
CA SER A 42 -5.37 -29.39 -39.78
C SER A 42 -5.80 -27.96 -39.45
N ASN A 43 -5.97 -27.09 -40.46
CA ASN A 43 -6.41 -25.71 -40.23
C ASN A 43 -7.82 -25.63 -39.65
N ARG A 44 -8.71 -26.53 -40.10
CA ARG A 44 -10.09 -26.60 -39.61
C ARG A 44 -10.16 -27.06 -38.16
N ILE A 45 -9.33 -28.04 -37.81
CA ILE A 45 -9.18 -28.51 -36.44
C ILE A 45 -8.58 -27.40 -35.58
N ASN A 46 -7.47 -26.79 -35.98
CA ASN A 46 -6.82 -25.71 -35.23
C ASN A 46 -7.75 -24.50 -35.03
N GLY A 47 -8.45 -24.07 -36.07
CA GLY A 47 -9.43 -22.99 -35.96
C GLY A 47 -10.56 -23.34 -34.98
N MET A 48 -11.05 -24.59 -34.99
CA MET A 48 -12.06 -25.03 -34.02
C MET A 48 -11.49 -25.04 -32.59
N LEU A 49 -10.27 -25.57 -32.41
CA LEU A 49 -9.57 -25.60 -31.13
C LEU A 49 -9.34 -24.19 -30.57
N MET A 50 -9.11 -23.19 -31.40
CA MET A 50 -9.01 -21.79 -30.99
C MET A 50 -10.32 -21.26 -30.38
N ILE A 51 -11.47 -21.59 -30.98
CA ILE A 51 -12.78 -21.25 -30.41
C ILE A 51 -13.02 -22.01 -29.10
N VAL A 52 -12.71 -23.30 -29.06
CA VAL A 52 -12.84 -24.12 -27.85
C VAL A 52 -11.96 -23.56 -26.73
N PHE A 53 -10.71 -23.20 -27.04
CA PHE A 53 -9.78 -22.57 -26.09
C PHE A 53 -10.32 -21.26 -25.55
N PHE A 54 -10.87 -20.40 -26.42
CA PHE A 54 -11.49 -19.15 -25.98
C PHE A 54 -12.66 -19.40 -25.02
N VAL A 55 -13.59 -20.28 -25.37
CA VAL A 55 -14.78 -20.57 -24.55
C VAL A 55 -14.38 -21.21 -23.21
N LEU A 56 -13.52 -22.24 -23.23
CA LEU A 56 -13.05 -22.88 -22.01
C LEU A 56 -12.20 -21.93 -21.16
N GLY A 57 -11.40 -21.07 -21.79
CA GLY A 57 -10.61 -20.04 -21.13
C GLY A 57 -11.49 -19.01 -20.41
N LEU A 58 -12.58 -18.56 -21.05
CA LEU A 58 -13.56 -17.67 -20.41
C LEU A 58 -14.27 -18.36 -19.24
N ILE A 59 -14.67 -19.63 -19.39
CA ILE A 59 -15.26 -20.41 -18.29
C ILE A 59 -14.26 -20.52 -17.13
N GLY A 60 -13.00 -20.84 -17.42
CA GLY A 60 -11.94 -20.94 -16.42
C GLY A 60 -11.66 -19.61 -15.71
N ALA A 61 -11.61 -18.50 -16.45
CA ALA A 61 -11.44 -17.17 -15.88
C ALA A 61 -12.63 -16.75 -15.01
N ALA A 62 -13.86 -16.99 -15.47
CA ALA A 62 -15.07 -16.72 -14.69
C ALA A 62 -15.13 -17.58 -13.41
N TRP A 63 -14.80 -18.86 -13.51
CA TRP A 63 -14.72 -19.76 -12.36
C TRP A 63 -13.64 -19.30 -11.36
N SER A 64 -12.45 -18.93 -11.86
CA SER A 64 -11.36 -18.41 -11.04
C SER A 64 -11.78 -17.13 -10.30
N PHE A 65 -12.45 -16.20 -10.98
CA PHE A 65 -12.97 -14.98 -10.37
C PHE A 65 -14.02 -15.27 -9.28
N LEU A 66 -15.00 -16.12 -9.57
CA LEU A 66 -16.05 -16.50 -8.61
C LEU A 66 -15.47 -17.20 -7.38
N TYR A 67 -14.45 -18.05 -7.57
CA TYR A 67 -13.73 -18.69 -6.49
C TYR A 67 -12.92 -17.68 -5.67
N ALA A 68 -12.21 -16.77 -6.32
CA ALA A 68 -11.33 -15.79 -5.67
C ALA A 68 -12.09 -14.68 -4.93
N LYS A 69 -13.34 -14.40 -5.31
CA LYS A 69 -14.18 -13.34 -4.74
C LYS A 69 -14.27 -13.39 -3.21
N GLN A 70 -14.21 -14.58 -2.61
CA GLN A 70 -14.24 -14.75 -1.14
C GLN A 70 -13.02 -14.17 -0.42
N PHE A 71 -11.89 -13.98 -1.12
CA PHE A 71 -10.65 -13.40 -0.57
C PHE A 71 -10.57 -11.89 -0.76
N PHE A 72 -11.56 -11.28 -1.42
CA PHE A 72 -11.57 -9.84 -1.59
C PHE A 72 -11.91 -9.15 -0.29
N LEU A 73 -11.37 -7.94 -0.12
CA LEU A 73 -11.74 -7.10 1.00
C LEU A 73 -13.24 -6.79 0.93
N PRO A 74 -13.92 -6.68 2.08
CA PRO A 74 -15.29 -6.20 2.12
C PRO A 74 -15.35 -4.75 1.61
N GLU A 75 -16.57 -4.23 1.49
CA GLU A 75 -16.80 -2.82 1.22
C GLU A 75 -15.98 -1.95 2.19
N ALA A 76 -15.27 -0.96 1.64
CA ALA A 76 -14.42 -0.08 2.43
C ALA A 76 -15.15 0.58 3.61
N SER A 77 -14.42 0.73 4.71
CA SER A 77 -14.84 1.41 5.95
C SER A 77 -14.57 2.92 5.92
N SER A 78 -14.49 3.49 4.71
CA SER A 78 -14.27 4.90 4.46
C SER A 78 -15.07 5.37 3.23
N PRO A 79 -15.61 6.59 3.23
CA PRO A 79 -16.32 7.13 2.06
C PRO A 79 -15.43 7.22 0.82
N HIS A 80 -14.18 7.68 0.95
CA HIS A 80 -13.25 7.77 -0.18
C HIS A 80 -12.87 6.39 -0.70
N GLY A 81 -12.72 5.40 0.19
CA GLY A 81 -12.40 4.03 -0.19
C GLY A 81 -13.49 3.40 -1.07
N ARG A 82 -14.77 3.65 -0.77
CA ARG A 82 -15.88 3.19 -1.62
C ARG A 82 -15.85 3.85 -3.00
N HIS A 83 -15.48 5.13 -3.07
CA HIS A 83 -15.31 5.81 -4.36
C HIS A 83 -14.14 5.22 -5.17
N THR A 84 -13.00 4.94 -4.52
CA THR A 84 -11.86 4.27 -5.14
C THR A 84 -12.23 2.88 -5.66
N ASP A 85 -12.95 2.08 -4.86
CA ASP A 85 -13.42 0.75 -5.27
C ASP A 85 -14.36 0.84 -6.48
N PHE A 86 -15.26 1.83 -6.52
CA PHE A 86 -16.11 2.08 -7.69
C PHE A 86 -15.28 2.38 -8.95
N LEU A 87 -14.30 3.27 -8.87
CA LEU A 87 -13.44 3.60 -10.02
C LEU A 87 -12.62 2.40 -10.49
N PHE A 88 -12.10 1.60 -9.55
CA PHE A 88 -11.42 0.34 -9.85
C PHE A 88 -12.33 -0.62 -10.63
N TRP A 89 -13.54 -0.87 -10.14
CA TRP A 89 -14.49 -1.79 -10.80
C TRP A 89 -15.03 -1.25 -12.12
N LEU A 90 -15.20 0.08 -12.25
CA LEU A 90 -15.55 0.72 -13.51
C LEU A 90 -14.46 0.49 -14.55
N GLY A 91 -13.20 0.79 -14.21
CA GLY A 91 -12.05 0.57 -15.08
C GLY A 91 -11.88 -0.91 -15.43
N MET A 92 -12.05 -1.79 -14.44
CA MET A 92 -11.95 -3.24 -14.66
C MET A 92 -13.04 -3.75 -15.59
N SER A 93 -14.27 -3.24 -15.47
CA SER A 93 -15.37 -3.61 -16.37
C SER A 93 -15.07 -3.22 -17.81
N ILE A 94 -14.59 -1.98 -18.03
CA ILE A 94 -14.22 -1.48 -19.37
C ILE A 94 -13.13 -2.35 -20.00
N ILE A 95 -12.05 -2.63 -19.26
CA ILE A 95 -10.94 -3.46 -19.74
C ILE A 95 -11.39 -4.90 -20.00
N THR A 96 -12.26 -5.46 -19.15
CA THR A 96 -12.78 -6.82 -19.32
C THR A 96 -13.63 -6.93 -20.58
N VAL A 97 -14.52 -5.97 -20.84
CA VAL A 97 -15.31 -5.95 -22.09
C VAL A 97 -14.38 -5.84 -23.30
N ALA A 98 -13.42 -4.91 -23.28
CA ALA A 98 -12.45 -4.77 -24.36
C ALA A 98 -11.69 -6.08 -24.60
N PHE A 99 -11.16 -6.71 -23.54
CA PHE A 99 -10.46 -7.99 -23.60
C PHE A 99 -11.31 -9.10 -24.22
N VAL A 100 -12.56 -9.25 -23.79
CA VAL A 100 -13.46 -10.29 -24.33
C VAL A 100 -13.76 -10.04 -25.80
N VAL A 101 -14.05 -8.80 -26.18
CA VAL A 101 -14.35 -8.44 -27.59
C VAL A 101 -13.12 -8.66 -28.48
N THR A 102 -11.94 -8.19 -28.07
CA THR A 102 -10.73 -8.34 -28.88
C THR A 102 -10.32 -9.80 -29.04
N ASN A 103 -10.40 -10.59 -27.97
CA ASN A 103 -10.11 -12.02 -28.05
C ASN A 103 -11.17 -12.77 -28.86
N ALA A 104 -12.46 -12.45 -28.69
CA ALA A 104 -13.52 -13.05 -29.49
C ALA A 104 -13.29 -12.81 -30.99
N LEU A 105 -12.96 -11.57 -31.38
CA LEU A 105 -12.63 -11.23 -32.77
C LEU A 105 -11.37 -11.96 -33.26
N LEU A 106 -10.31 -12.01 -32.45
CA LEU A 106 -9.07 -12.70 -32.78
C LEU A 106 -9.33 -14.19 -33.08
N PHE A 107 -9.97 -14.90 -32.15
CA PHE A 107 -10.25 -16.33 -32.31
C PHE A 107 -11.30 -16.61 -33.39
N PHE A 108 -12.31 -15.74 -33.52
CA PHE A 108 -13.30 -15.82 -34.60
C PHE A 108 -12.65 -15.64 -35.97
N PHE A 109 -11.76 -14.66 -36.16
CA PHE A 109 -11.07 -14.45 -37.43
C PHE A 109 -10.11 -15.58 -37.75
N ALA A 110 -9.37 -16.09 -36.75
CA ALA A 110 -8.54 -17.28 -36.93
C ALA A 110 -9.35 -18.50 -37.41
N TRP A 111 -10.57 -18.70 -36.89
CA TRP A 111 -11.45 -19.78 -37.33
C TRP A 111 -12.15 -19.50 -38.68
N ARG A 112 -12.63 -18.27 -38.90
CA ARG A 112 -13.47 -17.91 -40.07
C ARG A 112 -12.65 -17.68 -41.34
N TYR A 113 -11.44 -17.15 -41.21
CA TYR A 113 -10.53 -16.79 -42.30
C TYR A 113 -9.30 -17.69 -42.38
N GLN A 114 -9.34 -18.87 -41.73
CA GLN A 114 -8.38 -19.94 -41.96
C GLN A 114 -8.23 -20.25 -43.47
N HIS A 115 -7.04 -20.69 -43.86
CA HIS A 115 -6.76 -21.06 -45.25
C HIS A 115 -7.70 -22.17 -45.74
N ARG A 116 -8.19 -22.02 -46.98
CA ARG A 116 -9.02 -22.98 -47.71
C ARG A 116 -8.63 -22.98 -49.18
N ASP A 117 -8.52 -24.15 -49.77
CA ASP A 117 -8.22 -24.32 -51.20
C ASP A 117 -9.25 -23.55 -52.06
N GLY A 118 -8.78 -22.80 -53.05
CA GLY A 118 -9.62 -22.01 -53.95
C GLY A 118 -10.15 -20.69 -53.37
N TYR A 119 -9.85 -20.35 -52.11
CA TYR A 119 -10.23 -19.06 -51.52
C TYR A 119 -9.04 -18.09 -51.52
N LYS A 120 -9.20 -16.97 -52.23
CA LYS A 120 -8.24 -15.86 -52.22
C LYS A 120 -8.59 -14.90 -51.08
N ALA A 121 -7.58 -14.53 -50.28
CA ALA A 121 -7.75 -13.53 -49.23
C ALA A 121 -8.16 -12.17 -49.84
N ALA A 122 -9.11 -11.50 -49.19
CA ALA A 122 -9.48 -10.16 -49.61
C ALA A 122 -8.37 -9.17 -49.23
N TYR A 123 -8.03 -8.27 -50.15
CA TYR A 123 -7.01 -7.25 -49.93
C TYR A 123 -7.67 -5.92 -49.57
N TYR A 124 -7.55 -5.54 -48.30
CA TYR A 124 -8.03 -4.27 -47.76
C TYR A 124 -6.90 -3.63 -46.95
N PRO A 125 -6.09 -2.73 -47.56
CA PRO A 125 -4.91 -2.20 -46.89
C PRO A 125 -5.25 -1.15 -45.82
N GLU A 126 -6.33 -0.40 -46.00
CA GLU A 126 -6.72 0.69 -45.09
C GLU A 126 -8.24 0.85 -45.02
N ASN A 127 -8.69 1.42 -43.90
CA ASN A 127 -10.07 1.87 -43.75
C ASN A 127 -10.09 3.04 -42.77
N HIS A 128 -9.93 4.25 -43.29
CA HIS A 128 -9.89 5.47 -42.48
C HIS A 128 -11.10 5.66 -41.56
N LYS A 129 -12.28 5.15 -41.95
CA LYS A 129 -13.47 5.22 -41.07
C LYS A 129 -13.30 4.33 -39.83
N LEU A 130 -12.81 3.11 -40.02
CA LEU A 130 -12.55 2.18 -38.92
C LEU A 130 -11.41 2.66 -38.03
N GLU A 131 -10.36 3.20 -38.66
CA GLU A 131 -9.22 3.84 -37.99
C GLU A 131 -9.64 5.01 -37.10
N LEU A 132 -10.50 5.88 -37.63
CA LEU A 132 -11.06 6.98 -36.85
C LEU A 132 -11.89 6.48 -35.66
N ILE A 133 -12.74 5.47 -35.87
CA ILE A 133 -13.60 4.91 -34.81
C ILE A 133 -12.76 4.32 -33.67
N TRP A 134 -11.77 3.46 -33.97
CA TRP A 134 -10.95 2.84 -32.92
C TRP A 134 -9.94 3.80 -32.30
N THR A 135 -9.76 4.99 -32.84
CA THR A 135 -8.88 6.02 -32.26
C THR A 135 -9.69 6.95 -31.36
N VAL A 136 -10.83 7.42 -31.84
CA VAL A 136 -11.69 8.37 -31.12
C VAL A 136 -12.37 7.70 -29.92
N ILE A 137 -12.89 6.47 -30.06
CA ILE A 137 -13.58 5.81 -28.95
C ILE A 137 -12.65 5.61 -27.74
N PRO A 138 -11.45 5.01 -27.86
CA PRO A 138 -10.54 4.89 -26.73
C PRO A 138 -10.09 6.25 -26.19
N ALA A 139 -9.85 7.24 -27.06
CA ALA A 139 -9.47 8.59 -26.60
C ALA A 139 -10.55 9.22 -25.72
N VAL A 140 -11.83 9.13 -26.10
CA VAL A 140 -12.96 9.64 -25.31
C VAL A 140 -13.11 8.88 -23.99
N VAL A 141 -13.04 7.54 -24.03
CA VAL A 141 -13.14 6.71 -22.82
C VAL A 141 -12.00 7.05 -21.85
N MET A 142 -10.76 7.16 -22.34
CA MET A 142 -9.61 7.54 -21.53
C MET A 142 -9.75 8.95 -20.96
N ALA A 143 -10.22 9.92 -21.74
CA ALA A 143 -10.47 11.27 -21.24
C ALA A 143 -11.45 11.26 -20.05
N LEU A 144 -12.59 10.56 -20.17
CA LEU A 144 -13.57 10.44 -19.10
C LEU A 144 -12.99 9.77 -17.83
N LEU A 145 -12.19 8.71 -17.99
CA LEU A 145 -11.53 8.04 -16.87
C LEU A 145 -10.49 8.94 -16.19
N VAL A 146 -9.70 9.68 -16.97
CA VAL A 146 -8.70 10.61 -16.44
C VAL A 146 -9.37 11.74 -15.64
N PHE A 147 -10.45 12.35 -16.17
CA PHE A 147 -11.14 13.42 -15.45
C PHE A 147 -11.80 12.94 -14.16
N THR A 148 -12.41 11.75 -14.16
CA THR A 148 -13.01 11.17 -12.95
C THR A 148 -11.95 10.78 -11.92
N GLY A 149 -10.86 10.13 -12.34
CA GLY A 149 -9.73 9.78 -11.47
C GLY A 149 -9.02 11.01 -10.89
N TRP A 150 -8.81 12.05 -11.70
CA TRP A 150 -8.22 13.30 -11.23
C TRP A 150 -9.07 13.99 -10.17
N LYS A 151 -10.41 14.02 -10.34
CA LYS A 151 -11.33 14.57 -9.33
C LYS A 151 -11.22 13.80 -8.02
N ALA A 152 -11.25 12.48 -8.07
CA ALA A 152 -11.09 11.63 -6.90
C ALA A 152 -9.75 11.87 -6.18
N TRP A 153 -8.66 11.93 -6.94
CA TRP A 153 -7.32 12.19 -6.40
C TRP A 153 -7.25 13.55 -5.71
N ARG A 154 -7.78 14.60 -6.35
CA ARG A 154 -7.81 15.96 -5.79
C ARG A 154 -8.60 16.03 -4.48
N ASP A 155 -9.74 15.33 -4.40
CA ASP A 155 -10.59 15.33 -3.21
C ASP A 155 -9.93 14.56 -2.05
N ILE A 156 -9.24 13.46 -2.34
CA ILE A 156 -8.46 12.69 -1.35
C ILE A 156 -7.25 13.50 -0.84
N MET A 157 -6.54 14.17 -1.75
CA MET A 157 -5.30 14.91 -1.45
C MET A 157 -5.52 16.36 -1.02
N ALA A 158 -6.79 16.76 -0.84
CA ALA A 158 -7.15 18.08 -0.33
C ALA A 158 -6.60 18.31 1.09
N GLU A 159 -6.63 19.57 1.53
CA GLU A 159 -6.34 19.88 2.93
C GLU A 159 -7.38 19.24 3.85
N ALA A 160 -6.93 18.73 4.99
CA ALA A 160 -7.84 18.18 5.98
C ALA A 160 -8.72 19.29 6.55
N PRO A 161 -9.98 18.98 6.92
CA PRO A 161 -10.84 19.89 7.65
C PRO A 161 -10.17 20.43 8.93
N ALA A 162 -10.53 21.65 9.34
CA ALA A 162 -9.91 22.30 10.51
C ALA A 162 -10.17 21.57 11.84
N ASP A 163 -11.24 20.77 11.91
CA ASP A 163 -11.64 19.94 13.05
C ASP A 163 -11.06 18.51 13.01
N ALA A 164 -10.16 18.22 12.05
CA ALA A 164 -9.54 16.91 11.92
C ALA A 164 -8.70 16.55 13.16
N GLN A 165 -8.87 15.31 13.64
CA GLN A 165 -8.03 14.73 14.67
C GLN A 165 -6.66 14.42 14.07
N VAL A 166 -5.61 14.96 14.68
CA VAL A 166 -4.25 14.91 14.12
C VAL A 166 -3.49 13.78 14.78
N PHE A 167 -2.95 12.88 13.98
CA PHE A 167 -2.05 11.83 14.45
C PHE A 167 -0.82 11.81 13.57
N GLU A 168 0.25 11.23 14.08
CA GLU A 168 1.45 10.99 13.30
C GLU A 168 1.82 9.51 13.35
N ILE A 169 2.25 8.97 12.21
CA ILE A 169 2.79 7.64 12.13
C ILE A 169 4.20 7.69 11.55
N VAL A 170 5.14 7.10 12.29
CA VAL A 170 6.57 7.08 11.96
C VAL A 170 6.99 5.65 11.65
N GLY A 171 7.47 5.41 10.43
CA GLY A 171 8.06 4.14 10.04
C GLY A 171 9.49 3.99 10.57
N LYS A 172 9.77 2.81 11.14
CA LYS A 172 11.12 2.34 11.48
C LYS A 172 11.30 0.86 11.10
N GLN A 173 12.52 0.40 10.90
CA GLN A 173 12.82 -1.03 10.74
C GLN A 173 12.73 -1.74 12.11
N PHE A 174 11.79 -2.63 12.39
CA PHE A 174 10.57 -2.98 11.63
C PHE A 174 9.35 -2.79 12.52
N ASN A 175 8.83 -1.57 12.62
CA ASN A 175 7.59 -1.25 13.30
C ASN A 175 7.05 0.13 12.90
N TRP A 176 5.79 0.39 13.23
CA TRP A 176 5.20 1.73 13.22
C TRP A 176 5.19 2.32 14.63
N ILE A 177 5.44 3.62 14.74
CA ILE A 177 5.24 4.39 15.97
C ILE A 177 4.10 5.37 15.70
N ALA A 178 2.97 5.19 16.38
CA ALA A 178 1.85 6.13 16.36
C ALA A 178 2.08 7.19 17.45
N ARG A 179 2.16 8.46 17.07
CA ARG A 179 2.29 9.62 17.98
C ARG A 179 0.98 10.40 18.01
N TYR A 180 0.61 10.79 19.21
CA TYR A 180 -0.63 11.51 19.51
C TYR A 180 -0.30 12.89 20.09
N PRO A 181 -1.13 13.91 19.79
CA PRO A 181 -1.00 15.26 20.33
C PRO A 181 -1.56 15.41 21.76
N GLY A 182 -1.52 14.34 22.55
CA GLY A 182 -2.21 14.29 23.85
C GLY A 182 -3.72 14.50 23.77
N VAL A 183 -4.30 15.04 24.86
CA VAL A 183 -5.74 15.31 25.00
C VAL A 183 -6.07 16.80 25.16
N ASP A 184 -5.06 17.68 25.21
CA ASP A 184 -5.29 19.07 25.62
C ASP A 184 -5.71 19.98 24.46
N ASN A 185 -5.11 19.82 23.28
CA ASN A 185 -5.27 20.80 22.19
C ASN A 185 -5.26 20.24 20.76
N ASN A 186 -5.11 18.91 20.58
CA ASN A 186 -5.03 18.25 19.26
C ASN A 186 -3.92 18.84 18.35
N LYS A 187 -2.82 19.33 18.93
CA LYS A 187 -1.64 19.82 18.20
C LYS A 187 -0.42 18.96 18.52
N LEU A 188 0.11 18.30 17.50
CA LEU A 188 1.39 17.62 17.62
C LEU A 188 2.51 18.64 17.76
N GLY A 189 3.40 18.39 18.71
CA GLY A 189 4.64 19.14 18.82
C GLY A 189 5.55 19.03 17.60
N SER A 190 6.43 20.01 17.44
CA SER A 190 7.46 19.99 16.40
C SER A 190 8.43 18.81 16.56
N PHE A 191 9.16 18.51 15.49
CA PHE A 191 10.14 17.41 15.48
C PHE A 191 11.42 17.84 14.76
N ASN A 192 12.52 17.19 15.11
CA ASN A 192 13.81 17.33 14.44
C ASN A 192 14.52 15.98 14.40
N TYR A 193 14.88 15.53 13.20
CA TYR A 193 15.53 14.23 12.98
C TYR A 193 16.87 14.09 13.72
N LYS A 194 17.54 15.21 14.04
CA LYS A 194 18.80 15.22 14.81
C LYS A 194 18.60 14.89 16.29
N LEU A 195 17.36 14.97 16.78
CA LEU A 195 17.01 14.65 18.17
C LEU A 195 16.63 13.17 18.34
N ILE A 196 16.72 12.35 17.29
CA ILE A 196 16.39 10.92 17.35
C ILE A 196 17.53 10.17 18.05
N ASP A 197 17.17 9.49 19.13
CA ASP A 197 18.06 8.63 19.92
C ASP A 197 17.24 7.55 20.66
N ASN A 198 17.86 6.86 21.62
CA ASN A 198 17.23 5.77 22.35
C ASN A 198 16.07 6.21 23.26
N SER A 199 16.05 7.47 23.75
CA SER A 199 14.97 7.99 24.57
C SER A 199 13.97 8.84 23.77
N ASN A 200 14.29 9.24 22.54
CA ASN A 200 13.43 10.05 21.68
C ASN A 200 13.31 9.46 20.26
N GLU A 201 12.58 8.35 20.13
CA GLU A 201 12.54 7.57 18.89
C GLU A 201 11.94 8.28 17.66
N THR A 202 11.13 9.31 17.88
CA THR A 202 10.43 10.07 16.82
C THR A 202 10.99 11.48 16.60
N GLY A 203 11.99 11.87 17.41
CA GLY A 203 12.70 13.15 17.30
C GLY A 203 11.87 14.34 17.77
N ILE A 204 11.06 14.18 18.81
CA ILE A 204 10.22 15.24 19.38
C ILE A 204 11.10 16.38 19.90
N ASP A 205 10.70 17.62 19.60
CA ASP A 205 11.38 18.83 20.05
C ASP A 205 10.63 19.46 21.23
N TYR A 206 11.22 19.37 22.42
CA TYR A 206 10.67 19.91 23.67
C TYR A 206 10.92 21.40 23.89
N THR A 207 11.41 22.11 22.86
CA THR A 207 11.34 23.58 22.81
C THR A 207 9.96 24.07 22.39
N ASP A 208 9.11 23.19 21.85
CA ASP A 208 7.71 23.44 21.52
C ASP A 208 6.78 22.95 22.64
N GLU A 209 5.91 23.84 23.12
CA GLU A 209 4.94 23.55 24.18
C GLU A 209 3.90 22.51 23.77
N ALA A 210 3.62 22.38 22.47
CA ALA A 210 2.72 21.36 21.94
C ALA A 210 3.31 19.94 22.01
N SER A 211 4.60 19.80 22.34
CA SER A 211 5.24 18.49 22.53
C SER A 211 5.01 17.88 23.92
N PHE A 212 4.48 18.64 24.88
CA PHE A 212 4.53 18.24 26.28
C PHE A 212 3.52 17.16 26.67
N ASP A 213 2.38 17.11 26.00
CA ASP A 213 1.36 16.08 26.18
C ASP A 213 1.45 14.94 25.16
N ASP A 214 2.42 15.01 24.24
CA ASP A 214 2.61 13.96 23.25
C ASP A 214 2.93 12.62 23.90
N PHE A 215 2.25 11.58 23.44
CA PHE A 215 2.55 10.19 23.78
C PHE A 215 2.65 9.35 22.50
N VAL A 216 3.23 8.16 22.65
CA VAL A 216 3.42 7.22 21.54
C VAL A 216 2.88 5.84 21.88
N SER A 217 2.42 5.15 20.84
CA SER A 217 2.06 3.74 20.88
C SER A 217 2.77 3.00 19.74
N THR A 218 3.28 1.81 20.03
CA THR A 218 4.01 0.97 19.06
C THR A 218 3.26 -0.30 18.68
N SER A 219 2.03 -0.45 19.17
CA SER A 219 1.19 -1.66 18.98
C SER A 219 -0.17 -1.34 18.37
N GLU A 220 -0.71 -0.14 18.63
CA GLU A 220 -2.05 0.25 18.21
C GLU A 220 -2.21 1.76 17.98
N LEU A 221 -3.00 2.11 16.95
CA LEU A 221 -3.54 3.44 16.71
C LEU A 221 -5.05 3.41 17.00
N HIS A 222 -5.54 4.23 17.92
CA HIS A 222 -6.95 4.40 18.26
C HIS A 222 -7.46 5.70 17.65
N ILE A 223 -8.60 5.63 16.96
CA ILE A 223 -9.25 6.79 16.34
C ILE A 223 -10.77 6.78 16.57
N PRO A 224 -11.40 7.96 16.66
CA PRO A 224 -12.85 8.06 16.74
C PRO A 224 -13.50 7.83 15.37
N VAL A 225 -14.57 7.03 15.36
CA VAL A 225 -15.42 6.80 14.18
C VAL A 225 -16.13 8.09 13.77
N ASN A 226 -16.38 8.26 12.47
CA ASN A 226 -17.10 9.39 11.87
C ASN A 226 -16.47 10.76 12.09
N LYS A 227 -15.18 10.82 12.43
CA LYS A 227 -14.41 12.07 12.52
C LYS A 227 -13.39 12.18 11.38
N PRO A 228 -13.12 13.39 10.86
CA PRO A 228 -12.00 13.59 9.96
C PRO A 228 -10.69 13.33 10.69
N ILE A 229 -9.80 12.56 10.07
CA ILE A 229 -8.48 12.20 10.59
C ILE A 229 -7.43 12.78 9.65
N LEU A 230 -6.46 13.52 10.20
CA LEU A 230 -5.25 13.92 9.51
C LEU A 230 -4.09 13.05 10.01
N LEU A 231 -3.66 12.10 9.19
CA LEU A 231 -2.50 11.27 9.47
C LEU A 231 -1.26 11.90 8.83
N LYS A 232 -0.38 12.46 9.66
CA LYS A 232 0.96 12.89 9.25
C LYS A 232 1.87 11.66 9.20
N ILE A 233 2.66 11.54 8.15
CA ILE A 233 3.41 10.32 7.87
C ILE A 233 4.87 10.66 7.65
N ARG A 234 5.75 9.96 8.36
CA ARG A 234 7.21 10.12 8.27
C ARG A 234 7.90 8.78 8.37
N ALA A 235 9.17 8.74 7.99
CA ALA A 235 10.08 7.63 8.29
C ALA A 235 11.36 8.18 8.92
N ARG A 236 11.96 7.41 9.84
CA ARG A 236 13.23 7.77 10.48
C ARG A 236 14.46 7.11 9.87
N ASP A 237 14.27 6.09 9.05
CA ASP A 237 15.36 5.30 8.46
C ASP A 237 15.23 5.17 6.93
N VAL A 238 14.46 4.21 6.44
CA VAL A 238 14.29 3.88 5.03
C VAL A 238 12.89 4.22 4.55
N LEU A 239 12.63 4.02 3.26
CA LEU A 239 11.27 4.10 2.72
C LEU A 239 10.37 3.03 3.36
N HIS A 240 9.19 3.45 3.79
CA HIS A 240 8.07 2.58 4.13
C HIS A 240 6.83 3.10 3.40
N SER A 241 5.72 2.37 3.48
CA SER A 241 4.43 2.87 2.97
C SER A 241 3.32 2.44 3.89
N VAL A 242 2.66 3.43 4.51
CA VAL A 242 1.52 3.23 5.39
C VAL A 242 0.36 2.72 4.54
N PHE A 243 -0.17 1.55 4.90
CA PHE A 243 -1.33 0.99 4.23
C PHE A 243 -2.38 0.54 5.25
N ILE A 244 -3.59 1.06 5.10
CA ILE A 244 -4.77 0.63 5.89
C ILE A 244 -5.77 0.05 4.90
N PRO A 245 -5.72 -1.28 4.64
CA PRO A 245 -6.41 -1.89 3.49
C PRO A 245 -7.90 -1.58 3.47
N HIS A 246 -8.60 -1.81 4.60
CA HIS A 246 -10.05 -1.65 4.71
C HIS A 246 -10.52 -0.19 4.58
N LEU A 247 -9.62 0.79 4.71
CA LEU A 247 -9.92 2.21 4.49
C LEU A 247 -9.42 2.72 3.13
N ARG A 248 -8.72 1.89 2.34
CA ARG A 248 -8.04 2.30 1.10
C ARG A 248 -7.14 3.53 1.32
N VAL A 249 -6.45 3.56 2.45
CA VAL A 249 -5.43 4.58 2.76
C VAL A 249 -4.09 3.99 2.39
N LYS A 250 -3.37 4.65 1.48
CA LYS A 250 -1.98 4.32 1.13
C LYS A 250 -1.18 5.60 0.92
N MET A 251 -0.06 5.74 1.61
CA MET A 251 0.86 6.85 1.42
C MET A 251 2.26 6.47 1.89
N ASP A 252 3.26 6.86 1.11
CA ASP A 252 4.66 6.55 1.40
C ASP A 252 5.16 7.36 2.60
N ALA A 253 5.89 6.69 3.48
CA ALA A 253 6.63 7.28 4.56
C ALA A 253 8.08 7.47 4.10
N VAL A 254 8.40 8.72 3.73
CA VAL A 254 9.66 9.06 3.08
C VAL A 254 10.61 9.76 4.06
N PRO A 255 11.83 9.23 4.28
CA PRO A 255 12.82 9.93 5.09
C PRO A 255 13.12 11.32 4.52
N GLY A 256 12.98 12.35 5.35
CA GLY A 256 13.23 13.74 4.97
C GLY A 256 12.12 14.43 4.16
N MET A 257 11.05 13.72 3.78
CA MET A 257 9.89 14.29 3.08
C MET A 257 8.61 13.89 3.80
N PRO A 258 8.12 14.71 4.77
CA PRO A 258 6.86 14.45 5.44
C PRO A 258 5.71 14.40 4.45
N THR A 259 4.92 13.33 4.51
CA THR A 259 3.69 13.17 3.73
C THR A 259 2.48 13.20 4.66
N ARG A 260 1.28 13.19 4.08
CA ARG A 260 0.04 13.17 4.84
C ARG A 260 -1.05 12.44 4.07
N PHE A 261 -2.02 11.91 4.80
CA PHE A 261 -3.26 11.41 4.23
C PHE A 261 -4.42 11.81 5.14
N GLN A 262 -5.50 12.31 4.55
CA GLN A 262 -6.74 12.58 5.29
C GLN A 262 -7.78 11.52 4.96
N PHE A 263 -8.51 11.06 5.97
CA PHE A 263 -9.58 10.09 5.80
C PHE A 263 -10.59 10.16 6.93
N THR A 264 -11.74 9.51 6.74
CA THR A 264 -12.74 9.27 7.79
C THR A 264 -13.06 7.79 7.81
N ALA A 265 -12.96 7.17 8.98
CA ALA A 265 -13.42 5.81 9.20
C ALA A 265 -14.89 5.85 9.64
N ASP A 266 -15.77 5.12 8.96
CA ASP A 266 -17.22 5.14 9.21
C ASP A 266 -17.79 3.81 9.72
N LYS A 267 -16.92 2.83 9.96
CA LYS A 267 -17.24 1.56 10.60
C LYS A 267 -16.25 1.32 11.74
N THR A 268 -16.75 1.11 12.94
CA THR A 268 -15.97 0.71 14.11
C THR A 268 -15.32 -0.67 13.91
N THR A 269 -14.31 -0.97 14.71
CA THR A 269 -13.69 -2.30 14.72
C THR A 269 -14.71 -3.39 15.06
N ASP A 270 -15.64 -3.10 15.97
CA ASP A 270 -16.67 -4.05 16.40
C ASP A 270 -17.75 -4.27 15.33
N GLU A 271 -18.17 -3.22 14.61
CA GLU A 271 -19.05 -3.38 13.44
C GLU A 271 -18.38 -4.26 12.37
N MET A 272 -17.08 -4.11 12.15
CA MET A 272 -16.37 -4.95 11.18
C MET A 272 -16.22 -6.40 11.61
N LYS A 273 -16.11 -6.70 12.92
CA LYS A 273 -16.17 -8.09 13.39
C LYS A 273 -17.48 -8.75 12.96
N ASN A 274 -18.59 -8.03 13.04
CA ASN A 274 -19.90 -8.51 12.61
C ASN A 274 -19.99 -8.64 11.08
N ILE A 275 -19.56 -7.62 10.33
CA ILE A 275 -19.60 -7.61 8.86
C ILE A 275 -18.75 -8.74 8.26
N THR A 276 -17.58 -9.00 8.83
CA THR A 276 -16.65 -10.03 8.35
C THR A 276 -16.96 -11.42 8.90
N GLY A 277 -17.81 -11.52 9.92
CA GLY A 277 -18.03 -12.76 10.67
C GLY A 277 -16.79 -13.26 11.43
N ASN A 278 -15.79 -12.40 11.62
CA ASN A 278 -14.55 -12.72 12.30
C ASN A 278 -14.48 -11.99 13.66
N PRO A 279 -14.69 -12.67 14.80
CA PRO A 279 -14.66 -12.04 16.12
C PRO A 279 -13.26 -11.49 16.49
N ASN A 280 -12.21 -11.98 15.83
CA ASN A 280 -10.83 -11.53 16.02
C ASN A 280 -10.42 -10.46 15.00
N PHE A 281 -11.37 -9.89 14.26
CA PHE A 281 -11.08 -8.83 13.31
C PHE A 281 -10.45 -7.62 14.02
N THR A 282 -9.37 -7.13 13.43
CA THR A 282 -8.77 -5.84 13.73
C THR A 282 -8.41 -5.18 12.41
N TYR A 283 -8.54 -3.86 12.34
CA TYR A 283 -7.92 -3.16 11.24
C TYR A 283 -6.40 -3.23 11.41
N GLU A 284 -5.69 -3.36 10.30
CA GLU A 284 -4.23 -3.41 10.31
C GLU A 284 -3.67 -2.18 9.61
N ILE A 285 -2.60 -1.63 10.17
CA ILE A 285 -1.73 -0.69 9.50
C ILE A 285 -0.47 -1.47 9.11
N ALA A 286 -0.37 -1.81 7.83
CA ALA A 286 0.71 -2.62 7.29
C ALA A 286 1.73 -1.76 6.51
N CYS A 287 2.95 -2.28 6.36
CA CYS A 287 3.93 -1.73 5.44
C CYS A 287 3.72 -2.29 4.02
N THR A 288 3.74 -1.42 3.00
CA THR A 288 3.62 -1.81 1.58
C THR A 288 4.74 -1.28 0.68
N GLU A 289 5.88 -0.93 1.28
CA GLU A 289 7.13 -0.60 0.59
C GLU A 289 8.25 -1.44 1.21
N VAL A 290 9.07 -2.09 0.38
CA VAL A 290 10.04 -3.08 0.87
C VAL A 290 11.12 -2.36 1.68
N CYS A 291 11.05 -2.52 3.00
CA CYS A 291 11.91 -1.81 3.95
C CYS A 291 13.00 -2.69 4.58
N GLY A 292 13.20 -3.94 4.11
CA GLY A 292 14.21 -4.87 4.59
C GLY A 292 13.66 -6.21 5.11
N GLN A 293 14.46 -6.96 5.87
CA GLN A 293 14.17 -8.37 6.24
C GLN A 293 12.87 -8.56 7.04
N GLY A 294 12.51 -7.61 7.92
CA GLY A 294 11.27 -7.67 8.71
C GLY A 294 10.06 -7.01 8.04
N HIS A 295 10.13 -6.68 6.75
CA HIS A 295 9.06 -5.98 6.03
C HIS A 295 7.69 -6.67 6.19
N PHE A 296 7.63 -7.98 6.03
CA PHE A 296 6.39 -8.77 6.12
C PHE A 296 5.75 -8.77 7.52
N SER A 297 6.52 -8.51 8.57
CA SER A 297 6.06 -8.51 9.97
C SER A 297 5.71 -7.10 10.48
N MET A 298 5.97 -6.06 9.70
CA MET A 298 5.76 -4.67 10.11
C MET A 298 4.29 -4.26 10.01
N ARG A 299 3.55 -4.51 11.11
CA ARG A 299 2.15 -4.10 11.25
C ARG A 299 1.80 -3.72 12.69
N ILE A 300 0.89 -2.75 12.84
CA ILE A 300 0.23 -2.43 14.11
C ILE A 300 -1.28 -2.47 13.93
N ARG A 301 -2.03 -2.54 15.04
CA ARG A 301 -3.49 -2.53 15.01
C ARG A 301 -4.02 -1.10 14.82
N LEU A 302 -5.13 -0.97 14.10
CA LEU A 302 -5.97 0.22 14.13
C LEU A 302 -7.27 -0.15 14.86
N VAL A 303 -7.63 0.66 15.85
CA VAL A 303 -8.87 0.53 16.61
C VAL A 303 -9.72 1.75 16.27
N VAL A 304 -10.89 1.50 15.67
CA VAL A 304 -11.89 2.51 15.37
C VAL A 304 -13.04 2.32 16.34
N GLU A 305 -13.31 3.32 17.16
CA GLU A 305 -14.28 3.23 18.26
C GLU A 305 -15.08 4.54 18.40
N ASP A 306 -16.06 4.56 19.31
CA ASP A 306 -16.78 5.79 19.60
C ASP A 306 -15.90 6.83 20.31
N GLU A 307 -16.29 8.10 20.23
CA GLU A 307 -15.51 9.21 20.77
C GLU A 307 -15.30 9.11 22.29
N ALA A 308 -16.26 8.55 23.06
CA ALA A 308 -16.12 8.45 24.51
C ALA A 308 -15.09 7.36 24.88
N SER A 309 -15.15 6.19 24.24
CA SER A 309 -14.17 5.11 24.43
C SER A 309 -12.76 5.54 24.03
N TRP A 310 -12.62 6.19 22.88
CA TRP A 310 -11.36 6.75 22.40
C TRP A 310 -10.76 7.75 23.39
N LEU A 311 -11.55 8.73 23.86
CA LEU A 311 -11.10 9.71 24.84
C LEU A 311 -10.75 9.08 26.19
N ALA A 312 -11.45 8.03 26.61
CA ALA A 312 -11.12 7.29 27.81
C ALA A 312 -9.75 6.60 27.67
N TRP A 313 -9.51 5.91 26.56
CA TRP A 313 -8.22 5.29 26.27
C TRP A 313 -7.07 6.32 26.23
N CYS A 314 -7.27 7.47 25.59
CA CYS A 314 -6.26 8.53 25.54
C CYS A 314 -5.89 9.07 26.93
N LYS A 315 -6.85 9.19 27.86
CA LYS A 315 -6.59 9.67 29.23
C LYS A 315 -5.77 8.69 30.08
N GLU A 316 -5.80 7.41 29.75
CA GLU A 316 -4.97 6.39 30.41
C GLU A 316 -3.51 6.44 29.97
N GLN A 317 -3.23 7.06 28.81
CA GLN A 317 -1.88 7.16 28.27
C GLN A 317 -1.08 8.22 29.01
N LYS A 318 0.22 7.94 29.17
CA LYS A 318 1.16 8.85 29.80
C LYS A 318 1.97 9.58 28.72
N PRO A 319 2.08 10.91 28.80
CA PRO A 319 3.00 11.67 27.96
C PRO A 319 4.43 11.11 28.01
N LEU A 320 5.19 11.32 26.95
CA LEU A 320 6.59 10.90 26.87
C LEU A 320 7.45 11.55 27.96
N LEU A 321 7.15 12.79 28.33
CA LEU A 321 7.81 13.49 29.45
C LEU A 321 7.59 12.78 30.80
N THR A 322 6.42 12.16 30.99
CA THR A 322 6.11 11.38 32.20
C THR A 322 6.76 10.00 32.16
N SER A 323 6.73 9.33 31.00
CA SER A 323 7.21 7.95 30.87
C SER A 323 8.73 7.85 30.69
N THR A 324 9.40 8.92 30.26
CA THR A 324 10.85 8.97 30.00
C THR A 324 11.49 10.17 30.69
N PRO A 325 11.89 10.05 31.98
CA PRO A 325 12.36 11.18 32.78
C PRO A 325 13.57 11.94 32.21
N GLU A 326 14.42 11.27 31.42
CA GLU A 326 15.59 11.89 30.76
C GLU A 326 15.20 13.02 29.79
N LEU A 327 13.98 12.98 29.23
CA LEU A 327 13.49 14.00 28.30
C LEU A 327 13.23 15.34 29.00
N ALA A 328 13.05 15.35 30.32
CA ALA A 328 12.89 16.57 31.11
C ALA A 328 14.10 17.52 31.01
N ASN A 329 15.29 16.96 30.78
CA ASN A 329 16.52 17.74 30.60
C ASN A 329 16.58 18.48 29.26
N ARG A 330 15.72 18.10 28.31
CA ARG A 330 15.63 18.72 26.97
C ARG A 330 14.69 19.91 26.93
N ILE A 331 14.00 20.19 28.04
CA ILE A 331 13.07 21.31 28.18
C ILE A 331 13.85 22.57 28.54
N PRO A 332 13.72 23.66 27.76
CA PRO A 332 14.31 24.96 28.09
C PRO A 332 13.85 25.47 29.47
N ALA A 333 14.74 26.14 30.21
CA ALA A 333 14.46 26.62 31.56
C ALA A 333 13.20 27.50 31.65
N ASN A 334 12.95 28.33 30.64
CA ASN A 334 11.77 29.19 30.53
C ASN A 334 10.45 28.42 30.33
N LEU A 335 10.50 27.15 29.91
CA LEU A 335 9.33 26.32 29.65
C LEU A 335 9.09 25.25 30.73
N LYS A 336 10.04 25.01 31.64
CA LYS A 336 9.91 23.99 32.70
C LYS A 336 8.66 24.18 33.56
N ALA A 337 8.29 25.41 33.88
CA ALA A 337 7.08 25.70 34.65
C ALA A 337 5.79 25.26 33.92
N LYS A 338 5.76 25.39 32.58
CA LYS A 338 4.63 24.95 31.75
C LYS A 338 4.59 23.44 31.59
N ALA A 339 5.77 22.81 31.51
CA ALA A 339 5.90 21.37 31.41
C ALA A 339 5.66 20.62 32.73
N ALA A 340 5.66 21.32 33.87
CA ALA A 340 5.60 20.72 35.21
C ALA A 340 4.45 19.73 35.40
N LYS A 341 3.28 19.98 34.78
CA LYS A 341 2.12 19.08 34.86
C LYS A 341 2.29 17.75 34.13
N TYR A 342 3.27 17.64 33.23
CA TYR A 342 3.59 16.44 32.44
C TYR A 342 4.89 15.77 32.87
N LEU A 343 5.50 16.25 33.96
CA LEU A 343 6.70 15.64 34.52
C LEU A 343 6.30 14.66 35.65
N PRO A 344 7.11 13.61 35.89
CA PRO A 344 6.96 12.79 37.10
C PRO A 344 7.06 13.68 38.35
N ALA A 345 6.31 13.33 39.41
CA ALA A 345 6.27 14.11 40.65
C ALA A 345 7.68 14.42 41.21
N ASP A 346 8.61 13.47 41.10
CA ASP A 346 9.99 13.59 41.61
C ASP A 346 10.90 14.48 40.74
N ALA A 347 10.53 14.77 39.49
CA ALA A 347 11.32 15.58 38.56
C ALA A 347 11.12 17.10 38.74
N THR A 348 10.19 17.51 39.61
CA THR A 348 9.96 18.92 39.96
C THR A 348 10.88 19.44 41.07
N ALA A 349 11.65 18.55 41.71
CA ALA A 349 12.69 18.94 42.64
C ALA A 349 13.92 19.44 41.86
N ALA A 350 14.17 20.75 41.90
CA ALA A 350 15.39 21.33 41.37
C ALA A 350 16.63 20.63 41.98
N PRO A 351 17.70 20.35 41.21
CA PRO A 351 18.93 19.84 41.82
C PRO A 351 19.46 20.91 42.77
N ALA A 352 19.56 20.58 44.05
CA ALA A 352 20.29 21.39 45.01
C ALA A 352 21.77 21.40 44.57
N ASP A 353 22.29 22.59 44.29
CA ASP A 353 23.70 22.85 44.05
C ASP A 353 24.53 22.25 45.20
N SER A 354 25.15 21.09 44.95
CA SER A 354 26.23 20.57 45.77
C SER A 354 27.46 20.42 44.90
N VAL A 355 28.07 21.56 44.61
CA VAL A 355 29.47 21.62 44.20
C VAL A 355 30.30 21.23 45.42
N THR A 356 30.51 19.94 45.65
CA THR A 356 31.67 19.45 46.41
C THR A 356 32.80 19.24 45.43
N ALA A 357 33.60 20.29 45.25
CA ALA A 357 34.90 20.21 44.61
C ALA A 357 35.80 19.24 45.39
N SER A 358 36.00 18.02 44.87
CA SER A 358 37.08 17.15 45.31
C SER A 358 38.37 17.61 44.65
N ILE A 359 39.18 18.33 45.43
CA ILE A 359 40.58 18.59 45.11
C ILE A 359 41.31 17.25 45.16
N LEU A 360 41.82 16.78 44.03
CA LEU A 360 42.84 15.73 43.99
C LEU A 360 44.21 16.35 43.65
N PRO A 361 45.29 15.93 44.31
CA PRO A 361 46.59 16.59 44.24
C PRO A 361 47.37 16.22 42.97
N LYS A 362 48.29 17.13 42.62
CA LYS A 362 49.22 17.08 41.51
C LYS A 362 49.98 15.76 41.38
N GLY A 363 50.11 15.30 40.12
CA GLY A 363 51.30 14.64 39.60
C GLY A 363 51.14 13.16 39.27
N VAL A 364 51.21 12.82 37.97
CA VAL A 364 52.28 12.02 37.34
C VAL A 364 51.95 11.90 35.83
N ILE A 365 52.94 12.21 35.00
CA ILE A 365 52.98 12.03 33.56
C ILE A 365 53.34 10.56 33.28
N VAL A 366 52.57 9.83 32.46
CA VAL A 366 53.10 8.77 31.58
C VAL A 366 52.28 8.68 30.29
N ALA A 367 52.99 8.40 29.20
CA ALA A 367 52.67 8.52 27.80
C ALA A 367 51.73 7.44 27.19
N SER A 368 51.17 7.82 26.04
CA SER A 368 50.89 7.05 24.80
C SER A 368 51.15 5.53 24.80
N ALA A 369 50.15 4.76 24.35
CA ALA A 369 50.35 3.72 23.33
C ALA A 369 49.02 3.34 22.67
N THR A 370 49.10 3.24 21.35
CA THR A 370 48.17 2.66 20.39
C THR A 370 47.78 1.20 20.68
N HIS A 371 46.52 0.84 20.42
CA HIS A 371 46.15 -0.16 19.42
C HIS A 371 44.68 -0.03 19.02
#